data_AF-H8Z594-F1
#
_entry.id   AF-H8Z594-F1
#
_cell.length_a   1.000
_cell.length_b   1.000
_cell.length_c   1.000
_cell.angle_alpha   90.00
_cell.angle_beta   90.00
_cell.angle_gamma   90.00
#
_symmetry.space_group_name_H-M   'P 1'
#
loop_
_entity.id
_entity.type
_entity.pdbx_description
1 polymer ?
#
loop_
_entity_poly.entity_id
_entity_poly.type
_entity_poly.pdbx_seq_one_letter_code
_entity_poly.pdbx_strand_id
1 'polypeptide(L)'
;MINQSAMPTLLDPTNDYVFKRLFVEAPDLLVVLINDLRPDPPKADRLGHPPGPLRAWITFFKHWQEELTMATVAHEPVKQAMSRIRELSADEEARRLAFVRERALHDEVSFVNEAKREGVEQGLEQGLRNGREEVARNLMTMKLLTDEQIAAASGLAQDEVKALRDANKPQA
;
A
#
# COMPACT_ATOMS: atom_id res chain seq x y z
N MET A 1 0.99 30.35 -29.57
CA MET A 1 1.00 28.90 -29.92
C MET A 1 0.30 28.17 -28.78
N ILE A 2 -0.98 27.81 -28.96
CA ILE A 2 -1.71 26.97 -28.00
C ILE A 2 -1.56 25.55 -28.51
N ASN A 3 -0.74 24.77 -27.79
CA ASN A 3 -0.33 23.44 -28.21
C ASN A 3 -1.47 22.44 -27.94
N GLN A 4 -1.96 21.84 -29.02
CA GLN A 4 -2.59 20.52 -29.16
C GLN A 4 -3.50 20.04 -28.02
N SER A 5 -4.79 19.90 -28.34
CA SER A 5 -5.79 19.17 -27.56
C SER A 5 -5.29 17.79 -27.14
N ALA A 6 -4.71 17.68 -25.94
CA ALA A 6 -4.54 16.41 -25.27
C ALA A 6 -5.96 15.88 -25.01
N MET A 7 -6.31 14.74 -25.61
CA MET A 7 -7.51 14.01 -25.24
C MET A 7 -7.54 13.89 -23.70
N PRO A 8 -8.65 14.21 -23.02
CA PRO A 8 -8.70 14.10 -21.58
C PRO A 8 -8.31 12.68 -21.17
N THR A 9 -7.34 12.56 -20.28
CA THR A 9 -6.87 11.28 -19.77
C THR A 9 -8.05 10.49 -19.21
N LEU A 10 -8.22 9.24 -19.66
CA LEU A 10 -9.30 8.39 -19.19
C LEU A 10 -9.12 8.05 -17.71
N LEU A 11 -10.22 8.12 -16.96
CA LEU A 11 -10.29 7.69 -15.57
C LEU A 11 -9.86 6.21 -15.44
N ASP A 12 -9.12 5.93 -14.37
CA ASP A 12 -8.62 4.60 -14.07
C ASP A 12 -9.77 3.68 -13.61
N PRO A 13 -10.10 2.60 -14.33
CA PRO A 13 -11.15 1.66 -13.93
C PRO A 13 -10.81 0.88 -12.65
N THR A 14 -9.56 0.91 -12.18
CA THR A 14 -9.12 0.31 -10.90
C THR A 14 -9.28 1.26 -9.71
N ASN A 15 -9.51 2.57 -9.94
CA ASN A 15 -9.90 3.49 -8.88
C ASN A 15 -11.25 3.03 -8.30
N ASP A 16 -11.29 2.84 -6.98
CA ASP A 16 -12.47 2.31 -6.26
C ASP A 16 -13.77 3.05 -6.59
N TYR A 17 -13.72 4.38 -6.69
CA TYR A 17 -14.90 5.18 -7.06
C TYR A 17 -15.33 4.92 -8.50
N VAL A 18 -14.38 4.92 -9.44
CA VAL A 18 -14.64 4.71 -10.87
C VAL A 18 -15.17 3.31 -11.13
N PHE A 19 -14.54 2.29 -10.52
CA PHE A 19 -14.98 0.90 -10.58
C PHE A 19 -16.44 0.77 -10.12
N LYS A 20 -16.77 1.35 -8.96
CA LYS A 20 -18.13 1.34 -8.41
C LYS A 20 -19.11 2.03 -9.37
N ARG A 21 -18.79 3.24 -9.85
CA ARG A 21 -19.67 3.98 -10.77
C ARG A 21 -19.90 3.21 -12.08
N LEU A 22 -18.83 2.64 -12.65
CA LEU A 22 -18.89 1.84 -13.87
C LEU A 22 -19.89 0.68 -13.75
N PHE A 23 -19.75 -0.13 -12.70
CA PHE A 23 -20.50 -1.39 -12.56
C PHE A 23 -21.85 -1.24 -11.82
N VAL A 24 -22.04 -0.21 -11.01
CA VAL A 24 -23.36 0.10 -10.41
C VAL A 24 -24.32 0.62 -11.47
N GLU A 25 -23.83 1.45 -12.40
CA GLU A 25 -24.67 1.97 -13.49
C GLU A 25 -24.78 1.00 -14.67
N ALA A 26 -23.98 -0.08 -14.68
CA ALA A 26 -24.07 -1.16 -15.67
C ALA A 26 -23.97 -2.53 -14.96
N PRO A 27 -25.00 -2.93 -14.19
CA PRO A 27 -24.96 -4.15 -13.39
C PRO A 27 -24.82 -5.42 -14.25
N ASP A 28 -25.33 -5.41 -15.48
CA ASP A 28 -25.16 -6.53 -16.42
C ASP A 28 -23.68 -6.76 -16.76
N LEU A 29 -22.88 -5.70 -16.86
CA LEU A 29 -21.43 -5.82 -17.08
C LEU A 29 -20.73 -6.44 -15.87
N LEU A 30 -21.22 -6.20 -14.65
CA LEU A 30 -20.67 -6.82 -13.46
C LEU A 30 -20.95 -8.32 -13.44
N VAL A 31 -22.18 -8.71 -13.80
CA VAL A 31 -22.56 -10.12 -13.91
C VAL A 31 -21.70 -10.83 -14.95
N VAL A 32 -21.50 -10.21 -16.13
CA VAL A 32 -20.66 -10.77 -17.18
C VAL A 32 -19.20 -10.86 -16.75
N LEU A 33 -18.64 -9.82 -16.15
CA LEU A 33 -17.28 -9.84 -15.59
C LEU A 33 -17.12 -11.00 -14.60
N ILE A 34 -18.03 -11.16 -13.64
CA ILE A 34 -17.98 -12.24 -12.64
C ILE A 34 -18.03 -13.61 -13.30
N ASN A 35 -18.89 -13.78 -14.32
CA ASN A 35 -18.99 -15.04 -15.05
C ASN A 35 -17.71 -15.34 -15.85
N ASP A 36 -17.13 -14.33 -16.50
CA ASP A 36 -15.90 -14.44 -17.29
C ASP A 36 -14.64 -14.64 -16.43
N LEU A 37 -14.68 -14.18 -15.17
CA LEU A 37 -13.63 -14.41 -14.17
C LEU A 37 -13.68 -15.81 -13.57
N ARG A 38 -14.79 -16.55 -13.73
CA ARG A 38 -14.92 -17.90 -13.18
C ARG A 38 -14.09 -18.87 -14.03
N PRO A 39 -13.13 -19.61 -13.45
CA PRO A 39 -12.44 -20.65 -14.18
C PRO A 39 -13.40 -21.80 -14.48
N ASP A 40 -13.59 -22.13 -15.75
CA ASP A 40 -14.18 -23.42 -16.14
C ASP A 40 -13.22 -24.56 -15.76
N PRO A 41 -13.61 -25.54 -14.93
CA PRO A 41 -12.80 -26.74 -14.74
C PRO A 41 -12.86 -27.66 -15.98
N PRO A 42 -11.92 -28.60 -16.15
CA PRO A 42 -10.51 -28.40 -16.49
C PRO A 42 -10.32 -28.29 -18.02
N LYS A 43 -10.18 -27.07 -18.54
CA LYS A 43 -9.48 -26.80 -19.81
C LYS A 43 -8.38 -25.73 -19.65
N ALA A 44 -8.31 -25.10 -18.48
CA ALA A 44 -7.35 -24.04 -18.15
C ALA A 44 -5.89 -24.53 -18.05
N ASP A 45 -5.66 -25.84 -17.93
CA ASP A 45 -4.34 -26.43 -17.67
C ASP A 45 -3.44 -26.62 -18.92
N ARG A 46 -3.85 -26.18 -20.12
CA ARG A 46 -3.07 -26.51 -21.33
C ARG A 46 -2.25 -25.41 -21.96
N LEU A 47 -2.47 -24.13 -21.68
CA LEU A 47 -1.69 -23.05 -22.28
C LEU A 47 -1.63 -21.87 -21.32
N GLY A 48 -0.43 -21.42 -20.95
CA GLY A 48 -0.14 -20.36 -19.96
C GLY A 48 -0.61 -18.94 -20.32
N HIS A 49 -1.72 -18.80 -21.06
CA HIS A 49 -2.43 -17.56 -21.30
C HIS A 49 -3.93 -17.83 -21.24
N PRO A 50 -4.72 -17.08 -20.45
CA PRO A 50 -6.17 -17.26 -20.45
C PRO A 50 -6.70 -16.97 -21.87
N PRO A 51 -7.33 -17.92 -22.57
CA PRO A 51 -8.02 -17.61 -23.82
C PRO A 51 -9.39 -17.00 -23.51
N GLY A 52 -9.87 -16.12 -24.40
CA GLY A 52 -11.28 -15.66 -24.36
C GLY A 52 -11.55 -14.45 -23.44
N PRO A 53 -12.77 -14.37 -22.87
CA PRO A 53 -13.27 -13.18 -22.16
C PRO A 53 -12.38 -12.66 -21.02
N LEU A 54 -11.79 -13.56 -20.22
CA LEU A 54 -10.89 -13.18 -19.12
C LEU A 54 -9.70 -12.34 -19.61
N ARG A 55 -9.08 -12.70 -20.74
CA ARG A 55 -7.98 -11.91 -21.29
C ARG A 55 -8.45 -10.53 -21.73
N ALA A 56 -9.66 -10.41 -22.28
CA ALA A 56 -10.21 -9.11 -22.65
C ALA A 56 -10.40 -8.21 -21.42
N TRP A 57 -10.92 -8.75 -20.31
CA TRP A 57 -11.04 -8.01 -19.05
C TRP A 57 -9.68 -7.66 -18.44
N ILE A 58 -8.70 -8.57 -18.47
CA ILE A 58 -7.32 -8.26 -18.04
C ILE A 58 -6.74 -7.14 -18.91
N THR A 59 -6.94 -7.19 -20.23
CA THR A 59 -6.48 -6.16 -21.15
C THR A 59 -7.14 -4.82 -20.85
N PHE A 60 -8.44 -4.80 -20.58
CA PHE A 60 -9.15 -3.60 -20.12
C PHE A 60 -8.50 -3.00 -18.87
N PHE A 61 -8.39 -3.77 -17.77
CA PHE A 61 -7.86 -3.23 -16.51
C PHE A 61 -6.37 -2.87 -16.54
N LYS A 62 -5.60 -3.35 -17.52
CA LYS A 62 -4.15 -3.05 -17.61
C LYS A 62 -3.80 -2.03 -18.69
N HIS A 63 -4.61 -1.94 -19.74
CA HIS A 63 -4.28 -1.21 -20.97
C HIS A 63 -5.42 -0.31 -21.45
N TRP A 64 -6.37 0.08 -20.59
CA TRP A 64 -7.53 0.91 -20.96
C TRP A 64 -7.16 2.23 -21.65
N GLN A 65 -5.99 2.80 -21.34
CA GLN A 65 -5.50 4.04 -21.98
C GLN A 65 -4.78 3.79 -23.31
N GLU A 66 -4.40 2.55 -23.61
CA GLU A 66 -3.71 2.18 -24.84
C GLU A 66 -4.71 1.92 -25.96
N GLU A 67 -4.99 2.95 -26.75
CA GLU A 67 -6.01 2.91 -27.80
C GLU A 67 -5.81 1.74 -28.78
N LEU A 68 -4.59 1.51 -29.25
CA LEU A 68 -4.27 0.42 -30.18
C LEU A 68 -4.49 -0.95 -29.55
N THR A 69 -4.08 -1.14 -28.29
CA THR A 69 -4.27 -2.40 -27.55
C THR A 69 -5.77 -2.67 -27.35
N MET A 70 -6.54 -1.65 -26.93
CA MET A 70 -7.99 -1.77 -26.74
C MET A 70 -8.76 -1.98 -28.04
N ALA A 71 -8.28 -1.45 -29.17
CA ALA A 71 -8.90 -1.68 -30.48
C ALA A 71 -8.86 -3.16 -30.92
N THR A 72 -7.90 -3.95 -30.40
CA THR A 72 -7.82 -5.39 -30.69
C THR A 72 -8.83 -6.23 -29.90
N VAL A 73 -9.48 -5.65 -28.88
CA VAL A 73 -10.41 -6.37 -28.02
C VAL A 73 -11.76 -6.54 -28.72
N ALA A 74 -12.08 -7.79 -29.09
CA ALA A 74 -13.35 -8.12 -29.75
C ALA A 74 -14.51 -8.34 -28.76
N HIS A 75 -14.22 -8.61 -27.49
CA HIS A 75 -15.23 -8.97 -26.50
C HIS A 75 -16.15 -7.77 -26.18
N GLU A 76 -17.42 -7.85 -26.58
CA GLU A 76 -18.37 -6.73 -26.52
C GLU A 76 -18.60 -6.14 -25.12
N PRO A 77 -18.73 -6.94 -24.04
CA PRO A 77 -18.83 -6.40 -22.68
C PRO A 77 -17.67 -5.47 -22.28
N VAL A 78 -16.45 -5.78 -22.74
CA VAL A 78 -15.28 -4.91 -22.50
C VAL A 78 -15.35 -3.63 -23.32
N LYS A 79 -15.87 -3.67 -24.56
CA LYS A 79 -16.08 -2.45 -25.36
C LYS A 79 -17.15 -1.55 -24.72
N GLN A 80 -18.21 -2.14 -24.17
CA GLN A 80 -19.22 -1.42 -23.40
C GLN A 80 -18.59 -0.78 -22.16
N ALA A 81 -17.79 -1.51 -21.39
CA ALA A 81 -17.04 -0.94 -20.27
C ALA A 81 -16.13 0.23 -20.68
N MET A 82 -15.47 0.13 -21.84
CA MET A 82 -14.68 1.24 -22.41
C MET A 82 -15.52 2.47 -22.76
N SER A 83 -16.71 2.31 -23.33
CA SER A 83 -17.62 3.45 -23.60
C SER A 83 -17.96 4.17 -22.31
N ARG A 84 -18.30 3.41 -21.28
CA ARG A 84 -18.68 3.93 -19.96
C ARG A 84 -17.52 4.64 -19.26
N ILE A 85 -16.28 4.14 -19.40
CA ILE A 85 -15.10 4.88 -18.93
C ILE A 85 -14.93 6.21 -19.67
N ARG A 86 -15.16 6.27 -20.98
CA ARG A 86 -15.11 7.54 -21.72
C ARG A 86 -16.18 8.52 -21.25
N GLU A 87 -17.40 8.04 -21.00
CA GLU A 87 -18.51 8.84 -20.46
C GLU A 87 -18.18 9.39 -19.06
N LEU A 88 -17.73 8.54 -18.14
CA LEU A 88 -17.30 8.95 -16.80
C LEU A 88 -16.11 9.92 -16.84
N SER A 89 -15.21 9.75 -17.81
CA SER A 89 -14.06 10.64 -17.98
C SER A 89 -14.45 12.01 -18.56
N ALA A 90 -15.57 12.09 -19.27
CA ALA A 90 -16.12 13.36 -19.74
C ALA A 90 -16.84 14.11 -18.60
N ASP A 91 -17.43 13.39 -17.65
CA ASP A 91 -18.07 13.96 -16.46
C ASP A 91 -17.04 14.60 -15.50
N GLU A 92 -17.24 15.88 -15.23
CA GLU A 92 -16.36 16.68 -14.36
C GLU A 92 -16.53 16.32 -12.88
N GLU A 93 -17.75 15.98 -12.44
CA GLU A 93 -18.02 15.55 -11.08
C GLU A 93 -17.40 14.18 -10.81
N ALA A 94 -17.57 13.23 -11.74
CA ALA A 94 -16.92 11.92 -11.65
C ALA A 94 -15.39 12.04 -11.57
N ARG A 95 -14.77 12.95 -12.35
CA ARG A 95 -13.33 13.23 -12.26
C ARG A 95 -12.91 13.78 -10.90
N ARG A 96 -13.66 14.76 -10.37
CA ARG A 96 -13.39 15.33 -9.05
C ARG A 96 -13.47 14.27 -7.95
N LEU A 97 -14.52 13.46 -7.95
CA LEU A 97 -14.73 12.45 -6.92
C LEU A 97 -13.71 11.30 -7.00
N ALA A 98 -13.32 10.88 -8.21
CA ALA A 98 -12.24 9.92 -8.39
C ALA A 98 -10.91 10.41 -7.81
N PHE A 99 -10.56 11.68 -8.05
CA PHE A 99 -9.36 12.32 -7.52
C PHE A 99 -9.39 12.43 -5.98
N VAL A 100 -10.53 12.83 -5.40
CA VAL A 100 -10.69 12.89 -3.93
C VAL A 100 -10.50 11.50 -3.31
N ARG A 101 -11.04 10.45 -3.94
CA ARG A 101 -10.90 9.08 -3.45
C ARG A 101 -9.46 8.59 -3.49
N GLU A 102 -8.75 8.86 -4.58
CA GLU A 102 -7.33 8.52 -4.73
C GLU A 102 -6.47 9.19 -3.66
N ARG A 103 -6.71 10.48 -3.42
CA ARG A 103 -6.03 11.23 -2.36
C ARG A 103 -6.30 10.64 -0.97
N ALA A 104 -7.55 10.32 -0.67
CA ALA A 104 -7.90 9.73 0.63
C ALA A 104 -7.18 8.39 0.89
N LEU A 105 -7.04 7.54 -0.14
CA LEU A 105 -6.28 6.29 -0.03
C LEU A 105 -4.79 6.53 0.17
N HIS A 106 -4.21 7.51 -0.54
CA HIS A 106 -2.81 7.87 -0.36
C HIS A 106 -2.54 8.39 1.06
N ASP A 107 -3.40 9.29 1.56
CA ASP A 107 -3.27 9.85 2.90
C ASP A 107 -3.35 8.75 3.98
N GLU A 108 -4.25 7.78 3.83
CA GLU A 108 -4.36 6.61 4.72
C GLU A 108 -3.09 5.75 4.70
N VAL A 109 -2.56 5.46 3.52
CA VAL A 109 -1.31 4.69 3.37
C VAL A 109 -0.12 5.43 3.98
N SER A 110 -0.04 6.75 3.77
CA SER A 110 1.00 7.59 4.38
C SER A 110 0.94 7.54 5.89
N PHE A 111 -0.24 7.70 6.47
CA PHE A 111 -0.45 7.66 7.92
C PHE A 111 -0.02 6.31 8.53
N VAL A 112 -0.43 5.19 7.92
CA VAL A 112 -0.05 3.86 8.39
C VAL A 112 1.46 3.62 8.29
N ASN A 113 2.09 4.06 7.21
CA ASN A 113 3.54 3.91 7.02
C ASN A 113 4.34 4.74 8.02
N GLU A 114 3.90 5.97 8.30
CA GLU A 114 4.49 6.82 9.32
C GLU A 114 4.38 6.19 10.71
N ALA A 115 3.19 5.77 11.12
CA ALA A 115 2.97 5.10 12.40
C ALA A 115 3.83 3.82 12.54
N LYS A 116 3.95 3.04 11.46
CA LYS A 116 4.82 1.85 11.45
C LYS A 116 6.29 2.22 11.61
N ARG A 117 6.74 3.29 10.95
CA ARG A 117 8.12 3.76 11.02
C ARG A 117 8.47 4.22 12.42
N GLU A 118 7.62 5.07 13.01
CA GLU A 118 7.79 5.54 14.38
C GLU A 118 7.81 4.38 15.38
N GLY A 119 6.90 3.41 15.24
CA GLY A 119 6.88 2.23 16.12
C GLY A 119 8.15 1.37 16.00
N VAL A 120 8.70 1.21 14.80
CA VAL A 120 9.98 0.50 14.59
C VAL A 120 11.15 1.28 15.18
N GLU A 121 11.19 2.59 14.99
CA GLU A 121 12.24 3.47 15.53
C GLU A 121 12.23 3.47 17.05
N GLN A 122 11.07 3.69 17.68
CA GLN A 122 10.89 3.61 19.13
C GLN A 122 11.26 2.22 19.67
N GLY A 123 10.86 1.15 18.98
CA GLY A 123 11.21 -0.21 19.36
C GLY A 123 12.72 -0.48 19.33
N LEU A 124 13.42 0.05 18.32
CA LEU A 124 14.86 -0.08 18.19
C LEU A 124 15.61 0.75 19.24
N GLU A 125 15.19 1.99 19.47
CA GLU A 125 15.75 2.85 20.52
C GLU A 125 15.56 2.22 21.91
N GLN A 126 14.35 1.75 22.21
CA GLN A 126 14.05 1.09 23.48
C GLN A 126 14.86 -0.21 23.63
N GLY A 127 15.00 -1.00 22.56
CA GLY A 127 15.80 -2.23 22.55
C GLY A 127 17.28 -1.95 22.82
N LEU A 128 17.85 -0.95 22.14
CA LEU A 128 19.23 -0.51 22.37
C LEU A 128 19.42 -0.03 23.80
N ARG A 129 18.51 0.81 24.32
CA ARG A 129 18.56 1.30 25.68
C ARG A 129 18.50 0.15 26.70
N ASN A 130 17.52 -0.75 26.56
CA ASN A 130 17.39 -1.92 27.44
C ASN A 130 18.65 -2.78 27.44
N GLY A 131 19.24 -3.04 26.28
CA GLY A 131 20.49 -3.80 26.18
C GLY A 131 21.66 -3.10 26.88
N ARG A 132 21.80 -1.78 26.74
CA ARG A 132 22.83 -1.01 27.46
C ARG A 132 22.62 -1.04 28.98
N GLU A 133 21.38 -0.89 29.44
CA GLU A 133 21.05 -1.01 30.87
C GLU A 133 21.31 -2.41 31.41
N GLU A 134 21.00 -3.46 30.65
CA GLU A 134 21.27 -4.85 31.04
C GLU A 134 22.77 -5.10 31.19
N VAL A 135 23.58 -4.64 30.23
CA VAL A 135 25.05 -4.70 30.32
C VAL A 135 25.52 -3.97 31.59
N ALA A 136 25.03 -2.76 31.86
CA ALA A 136 25.41 -2.01 33.06
C ALA A 136 25.05 -2.76 34.36
N ARG A 137 23.83 -3.32 34.46
CA ARG A 137 23.38 -4.10 35.63
C ARG A 137 24.23 -5.35 35.85
N ASN A 138 24.59 -6.04 34.78
CA ASN A 138 25.46 -7.22 34.83
C ASN A 138 26.86 -6.84 35.35
N LEU A 139 27.45 -5.74 34.86
CA LEU A 139 28.75 -5.25 35.31
C LEU A 139 28.72 -4.73 36.77
N MET A 140 27.64 -4.07 37.20
CA MET A 140 27.46 -3.65 38.60
C MET A 140 27.43 -4.85 39.56
N THR A 141 26.82 -5.96 39.13
CA THR A 141 26.73 -7.19 39.92
C THR A 141 28.11 -7.79 40.19
N MET A 142 29.05 -7.63 39.26
CA MET A 142 30.44 -8.07 39.44
C MET A 142 31.16 -7.29 40.55
N LYS A 143 30.75 -6.05 40.88
CA LYS A 143 31.32 -5.19 41.93
C LYS A 143 32.84 -4.92 41.78
N LEU A 144 33.36 -5.02 40.56
CA LEU A 144 34.79 -4.85 40.25
C LEU A 144 35.12 -3.57 39.47
N LEU A 145 34.10 -2.85 38.99
CA LEU A 145 34.25 -1.71 38.07
C LEU A 145 33.68 -0.43 38.67
N THR A 146 34.32 0.71 38.37
CA THR A 146 33.81 2.05 38.73
C THR A 146 32.65 2.46 37.81
N ASP A 147 31.89 3.48 38.22
CA ASP A 147 30.77 3.98 37.41
C ASP A 147 31.26 4.51 36.05
N GLU A 148 32.45 5.10 35.99
CA GLU A 148 33.10 5.53 34.73
C GLU A 148 33.39 4.33 33.81
N GLN A 149 33.91 3.24 34.36
CA GLN A 149 34.23 2.03 33.58
C GLN A 149 32.98 1.32 33.09
N ILE A 150 31.92 1.29 33.89
CA ILE A 150 30.62 0.71 33.52
C ILE A 150 29.96 1.57 32.44
N ALA A 151 29.99 2.89 32.56
CA ALA A 151 29.49 3.82 31.54
C ALA A 151 30.18 3.58 30.19
N ALA A 152 31.52 3.50 30.20
CA ALA A 152 32.30 3.24 29.00
C ALA A 152 31.98 1.88 28.34
N ALA A 153 31.79 0.82 29.13
CA ALA A 153 31.53 -0.53 28.61
C ALA A 153 30.07 -0.75 28.16
N SER A 154 29.10 -0.10 28.81
CA SER A 154 27.67 -0.20 28.47
C SER A 154 27.22 0.82 27.43
N GLY A 155 28.03 1.86 27.16
CA GLY A 155 27.64 2.96 26.27
C GLY A 155 26.55 3.86 26.85
N LEU A 156 26.41 3.90 28.18
CA LEU A 156 25.56 4.82 28.92
C LEU A 156 26.36 6.03 29.40
N ALA A 157 25.66 7.13 29.70
CA ALA A 157 26.28 8.24 30.43
C ALA A 157 26.52 7.85 31.90
N GLN A 158 27.54 8.45 32.52
CA GLN A 158 27.88 8.15 33.91
C GLN A 158 26.73 8.47 34.88
N ASP A 159 25.96 9.53 34.62
CA ASP A 159 24.79 9.89 35.42
C ASP A 159 23.67 8.84 35.30
N GLU A 160 23.50 8.22 34.13
CA GLU A 160 22.54 7.13 33.93
C GLU A 160 22.95 5.87 34.69
N VAL A 161 24.25 5.53 34.68
CA VAL A 161 24.81 4.43 35.47
C VAL A 161 24.60 4.67 36.96
N LYS A 162 24.81 5.90 37.43
CA LYS A 162 24.59 6.27 38.83
C LYS A 162 23.11 6.17 39.22
N ALA A 163 22.21 6.66 38.37
CA ALA A 163 20.76 6.54 38.57
C ALA A 163 20.30 5.08 38.62
N LEU A 164 20.81 4.23 37.71
CA LEU A 164 20.55 2.79 37.71
C LEU A 164 21.04 2.11 38.99
N ARG A 165 22.21 2.51 39.49
CA ARG A 165 22.77 2.00 40.74
C ARG A 165 21.93 2.40 41.95
N ASP A 166 21.44 3.63 41.98
CA ASP A 166 20.56 4.13 43.04
C ASP A 166 19.19 3.45 43.01
N ALA A 167 18.63 3.20 41.82
CA ALA A 167 17.37 2.46 41.64
C ALA A 167 17.47 0.97 42.02
N ASN A 168 18.67 0.38 41.96
CA ASN A 168 18.93 -1.01 42.37
C ASN A 168 19.25 -1.17 43.86
N LYS A 169 19.35 -0.09 44.66
CA LYS A 169 19.52 -0.22 46.11
C LYS A 169 18.22 -0.77 46.72
N PRO A 170 18.28 -1.78 47.60
CA PRO A 170 17.09 -2.24 48.31
C PRO A 170 16.48 -1.06 49.09
N GLN A 171 15.17 -0.85 48.94
CA GLN A 171 14.44 0.09 49.79
C GLN A 171 14.57 -0.38 51.24
N ALA A 172 15.08 0.51 52.10
CA ALA A 172 15.29 0.26 53.52
C ALA A 172 13.96 0.19 54.28
#